data_AF-A0AB39ST17-F1
#
_entry.id   AF-A0AB39ST17-F1
#
_cell.length_a   1.000
_cell.length_b   1.000
_cell.length_c   1.000
_cell.angle_alpha   90.00
_cell.angle_beta   90.00
_cell.angle_gamma   90.00
#
_symmetry.space_group_name_H-M   'P 1'
#
loop_
_entity.id
_entity.type
_entity.pdbx_description
1 polymer ?
#
loop_
_entity_poly.entity_id
_entity_poly.type
_entity_poly.pdbx_seq_one_letter_code
_entity_poly.pdbx_strand_id
1 'polypeptide(L)'
;MHRMQILGITPAEEHTYRHLLRHPGSGVAETVAAPWHPPGAGAAAVGRLKALGVVVESDGALWPEEPQVVVGLLAERLLAELHAITRSLAQVYTVVRSLEDEAAAAGRPEEPPQDSRLVERITGPSALRARVEALALSTRSEVLAGGLCEEVDPRVLRLTLPLGLRMLARGVTVRLLVRQSMLADPVAVAHLRRLADAGARVRVLSSSDSPMAVCDGGTALVPVEPSDLTKGAFVTAEPGMVSTVVNHFERLWADAREFGDD
;
A
#
# COMPACT_ATOMS: atom_id res chain seq x y z
N MET A 1 -0.14 -8.73 29.73
CA MET A 1 1.09 -9.36 29.20
C MET A 1 1.03 -9.26 27.69
N HIS A 2 1.81 -8.36 27.08
CA HIS A 2 1.74 -8.06 25.65
C HIS A 2 2.32 -9.21 24.83
N ARG A 3 1.55 -9.80 23.92
CA ARG A 3 1.93 -10.99 23.14
C ARG A 3 2.59 -10.59 21.81
N MET A 4 3.75 -11.15 21.52
CA MET A 4 4.48 -10.91 20.25
C MET A 4 3.89 -11.68 19.06
N GLN A 5 2.85 -12.49 19.30
CA GLN A 5 2.11 -13.22 18.27
C GLN A 5 1.59 -12.33 17.13
N ILE A 6 1.26 -11.07 17.43
CA ILE A 6 0.81 -10.11 16.43
C ILE A 6 1.89 -9.77 15.39
N LEU A 7 3.16 -10.05 15.69
CA LEU A 7 4.32 -9.78 14.84
C LEU A 7 4.78 -11.01 14.05
N GLY A 8 3.94 -12.04 13.93
CA GLY A 8 4.20 -13.19 13.05
C GLY A 8 5.09 -14.30 13.63
N ILE A 9 5.39 -14.26 14.94
CA ILE A 9 6.10 -15.33 15.65
C ILE A 9 5.15 -16.23 16.45
N THR A 10 5.50 -17.52 16.56
CA THR A 10 4.68 -18.53 17.24
C THR A 10 4.78 -18.42 18.76
N PRO A 11 3.85 -19.00 19.53
CA PRO A 11 3.94 -19.01 20.99
C PRO A 11 5.22 -19.67 21.53
N ALA A 12 5.73 -20.69 20.83
CA ALA A 12 6.96 -21.39 21.20
C ALA A 12 8.22 -20.55 20.90
N GLU A 13 8.23 -19.82 19.78
CA GLU A 13 9.28 -18.86 19.43
C GLU A 13 9.32 -17.68 20.42
N GLU A 14 8.16 -17.13 20.78
CA GLU A 14 8.04 -16.07 21.79
C GLU A 14 8.54 -16.55 23.17
N HIS A 15 8.23 -17.79 23.55
CA HIS A 15 8.76 -18.38 24.79
C HIS A 15 10.28 -18.54 24.75
N THR A 16 10.81 -18.98 23.62
CA THR A 16 12.25 -19.16 23.42
C THR A 16 13.00 -17.83 23.51
N TYR A 17 12.52 -16.80 22.82
CA TYR A 17 13.11 -15.46 22.89
C TYR A 17 13.06 -14.89 24.31
N ARG A 18 11.93 -15.04 25.01
CA ARG A 18 11.81 -14.61 26.42
C ARG A 18 12.66 -15.41 27.40
N HIS A 19 12.93 -16.68 27.10
CA HIS A 19 13.84 -17.49 27.90
C HIS A 19 15.28 -16.99 27.73
N LEU A 20 15.69 -16.71 26.49
CA LEU A 20 17.01 -16.17 26.16
C LEU A 20 17.22 -14.76 26.73
N LEU A 21 16.18 -13.92 26.78
CA LEU A 21 16.26 -12.61 27.45
C LEU A 21 16.55 -12.72 28.96
N ARG A 22 16.17 -13.83 29.60
CA ARG A 22 16.44 -14.07 31.03
C ARG A 22 17.73 -14.85 31.27
N HIS A 23 18.17 -15.62 30.27
CA HIS A 23 19.35 -16.48 30.32
C HIS A 23 20.18 -16.29 29.03
N PRO A 24 20.78 -15.11 28.82
CA PRO A 24 21.58 -14.86 27.63
C PRO A 24 22.81 -15.79 27.60
N GLY A 25 23.17 -16.28 26.42
CA GLY A 25 24.26 -17.25 26.25
C GLY A 25 23.84 -18.71 26.52
N SER A 26 22.54 -19.02 26.48
CA SER A 26 22.07 -20.40 26.61
C SER A 26 22.55 -21.27 25.45
N GLY A 27 22.89 -22.52 25.72
CA GLY A 27 23.37 -23.46 24.71
C GLY A 27 22.32 -23.77 23.65
N VAL A 28 22.72 -23.90 22.39
CA VAL A 28 21.80 -24.19 21.27
C VAL A 28 21.06 -25.51 21.49
N ALA A 29 21.76 -26.57 21.91
CA ALA A 29 21.17 -27.91 22.10
C ALA A 29 20.13 -27.94 23.22
N GLU A 30 20.40 -27.23 24.33
CA GLU A 30 19.46 -27.08 25.44
C GLU A 30 18.21 -26.32 25.02
N THR A 31 18.39 -25.21 24.30
CA THR A 31 17.29 -24.38 23.82
C THR A 31 16.40 -25.14 22.83
N VAL A 32 17.00 -25.95 21.96
CA VAL A 32 16.28 -26.82 21.02
C VAL A 32 15.48 -27.93 21.74
N ALA A 33 16.03 -28.48 22.83
CA ALA A 33 15.38 -29.53 23.61
C ALA A 33 14.35 -29.01 24.62
N ALA A 34 14.07 -27.70 24.63
CA ALA A 34 13.25 -27.08 25.65
C ALA A 34 11.78 -27.57 25.64
N PRO A 35 11.15 -27.69 26.83
CA PRO A 35 9.85 -28.34 26.99
C PRO A 35 8.65 -27.59 26.38
N TRP A 36 8.83 -26.31 26.02
CA TRP A 36 7.79 -25.52 25.33
C TRP A 36 7.75 -25.75 23.82
N HIS A 37 8.71 -26.50 23.26
CA HIS A 37 8.67 -26.91 21.87
C HIS A 37 7.86 -28.21 21.69
N PRO A 38 7.01 -28.29 20.65
CA PRO A 38 6.47 -29.58 20.22
C PRO A 38 7.60 -30.57 19.88
N PRO A 39 7.37 -31.89 20.04
CA PRO A 39 8.39 -32.91 19.73
C PRO A 39 8.95 -32.74 18.31
N GLY A 40 10.27 -32.61 18.20
CA GLY A 40 10.98 -32.42 16.92
C GLY A 40 10.95 -31.00 16.33
N ALA A 41 10.22 -30.05 16.93
CA ALA A 41 10.06 -28.70 16.37
C ALA A 41 11.09 -27.67 16.88
N GLY A 42 11.86 -27.97 17.92
CA GLY A 42 12.77 -27.01 18.54
C GLY A 42 13.88 -26.51 17.61
N ALA A 43 14.46 -27.39 16.79
CA ALA A 43 15.49 -27.02 15.82
C ALA A 43 14.94 -26.05 14.76
N ALA A 44 13.72 -26.29 14.29
CA ALA A 44 13.05 -25.41 13.33
C ALA A 44 12.71 -24.04 13.96
N ALA A 45 12.24 -24.02 15.21
CA ALA A 45 11.93 -22.78 15.92
C ALA A 45 13.18 -21.91 16.15
N VAL A 46 14.27 -22.51 16.62
CA VAL A 46 15.56 -21.80 16.81
C VAL A 46 16.14 -21.36 15.46
N GLY A 47 16.07 -22.21 14.43
CA GLY A 47 16.50 -21.85 13.08
C GLY A 47 15.71 -20.67 12.50
N ARG A 48 14.38 -20.64 12.72
CA ARG A 48 13.53 -19.54 12.28
C ARG A 48 13.84 -18.25 13.03
N LEU A 49 14.07 -18.28 14.34
CA LEU A 49 14.48 -17.11 15.12
C LEU A 49 15.82 -16.52 14.63
N LYS A 50 16.78 -17.37 14.25
CA LYS A 50 18.04 -16.93 13.63
C LYS A 50 17.83 -16.29 12.28
N ALA A 51 17.04 -16.93 11.40
CA ALA A 51 16.72 -16.40 10.08
C ALA A 51 15.95 -15.07 10.13
N LEU A 52 15.19 -14.86 11.21
CA LEU A 52 14.48 -13.62 11.49
C LEU A 52 15.37 -12.55 12.17
N GLY A 53 16.65 -12.82 12.44
CA GLY A 53 17.54 -11.88 13.12
C GLY A 53 17.17 -11.59 14.57
N VAL A 54 16.34 -12.44 15.19
CA VAL A 54 15.85 -12.26 16.57
C VAL A 54 16.87 -12.78 17.59
N VAL A 55 17.70 -13.75 17.18
CA VAL A 55 18.76 -14.34 17.99
C VAL A 55 19.99 -14.56 17.14
N VAL A 56 21.16 -14.34 17.72
CA VAL A 56 22.46 -14.54 17.11
C VAL A 56 23.14 -15.73 17.80
N GLU A 57 23.77 -16.60 17.01
CA GLU A 57 24.61 -17.66 17.55
C GLU A 57 26.07 -17.21 17.56
N SER A 58 26.74 -17.37 18.69
CA SER A 58 28.17 -17.13 18.85
C SER A 58 28.74 -18.18 19.80
N ASP A 59 29.84 -18.84 19.38
CA ASP A 59 30.54 -19.87 20.14
C ASP A 59 29.64 -20.99 20.70
N GLY A 60 28.61 -21.39 19.94
CA GLY A 60 27.66 -22.45 20.33
C GLY A 60 26.59 -22.01 21.35
N ALA A 61 26.55 -20.72 21.68
CA ALA A 61 25.58 -20.10 22.57
C ALA A 61 24.66 -19.14 21.80
N LEU A 62 23.41 -18.99 22.29
CA LEU A 62 22.41 -18.10 21.71
C LEU A 62 22.30 -16.79 22.49
N TRP A 63 22.36 -15.69 21.76
CA TRP A 63 22.24 -14.34 22.27
C TRP A 63 20.98 -13.69 21.68
N PRO A 64 20.03 -13.24 22.52
CA PRO A 64 18.87 -12.51 22.01
C PRO A 64 19.27 -11.11 21.56
N GLU A 65 18.70 -10.66 20.45
CA GLU A 65 18.79 -9.25 20.07
C GLU A 65 17.92 -8.36 20.97
N GLU A 66 18.23 -7.06 21.00
CA GLU A 66 17.51 -6.10 21.83
C GLU A 66 16.01 -6.03 21.46
N PRO A 67 15.08 -5.99 22.45
CA PRO A 67 13.64 -6.00 22.17
C PRO A 67 13.17 -4.91 21.20
N GLN A 68 13.78 -3.72 21.22
CA GLN A 68 13.40 -2.64 20.32
C GLN A 68 13.78 -2.95 18.86
N VAL A 69 14.96 -3.53 18.65
CA VAL A 69 15.45 -3.97 17.33
C VAL A 69 14.60 -5.13 16.82
N VAL A 70 14.33 -6.12 17.67
CA VAL A 70 13.50 -7.27 17.33
C VAL A 70 12.08 -6.85 16.95
N VAL A 71 11.45 -5.96 17.72
CA VAL A 71 10.10 -5.48 17.41
C VAL A 71 10.07 -4.69 16.10
N GLY A 72 11.05 -3.80 15.87
CA GLY A 72 11.18 -3.05 14.62
C GLY A 72 11.33 -3.97 13.41
N LEU A 73 12.27 -4.92 13.47
CA LEU A 73 12.54 -5.89 12.41
C LEU A 73 11.32 -6.76 12.07
N LEU A 74 10.62 -7.27 13.10
CA LEU A 74 9.42 -8.08 12.89
C LEU A 74 8.25 -7.23 12.36
N ALA A 75 8.13 -5.97 12.78
CA ALA A 75 7.09 -5.06 12.26
C ALA A 75 7.34 -4.69 10.79
N GLU A 76 8.58 -4.38 10.41
CA GLU A 76 8.97 -4.14 9.02
C GLU A 76 8.67 -5.34 8.13
N ARG A 77 8.96 -6.55 8.63
CA ARG A 77 8.67 -7.78 7.91
C ARG A 77 7.17 -8.03 7.76
N LEU A 78 6.39 -7.83 8.83
CA LEU A 78 4.93 -7.93 8.75
C LEU A 78 4.36 -6.95 7.73
N LEU A 79 4.86 -5.72 7.71
CA LEU A 79 4.46 -4.71 6.73
C LEU A 79 4.82 -5.14 5.29
N ALA A 80 6.01 -5.71 5.07
CA ALA A 80 6.42 -6.23 3.78
C ALA A 80 5.55 -7.42 3.32
N GLU A 81 5.15 -8.31 4.23
CA GLU A 81 4.22 -9.42 3.96
C GLU A 81 2.82 -8.91 3.61
N LEU A 82 2.30 -7.94 4.36
CA LEU A 82 1.02 -7.30 4.04
C LEU A 82 1.05 -6.64 2.66
N HIS A 83 2.11 -5.91 2.32
CA HIS A 83 2.29 -5.33 0.99
C HIS A 83 2.36 -6.41 -0.10
N ALA A 84 2.99 -7.56 0.16
CA ALA A 84 3.03 -8.66 -0.79
C ALA A 84 1.64 -9.27 -1.01
N ILE A 85 0.86 -9.47 0.05
CA ILE A 85 -0.52 -9.97 -0.02
C ILE A 85 -1.40 -9.00 -0.83
N THR A 86 -1.31 -7.70 -0.57
CA THR A 86 -2.04 -6.67 -1.33
C THR A 86 -1.67 -6.70 -2.81
N ARG A 87 -0.38 -6.85 -3.15
CA ARG A 87 0.06 -7.01 -4.55
C ARG A 87 -0.48 -8.30 -5.18
N SER A 88 -0.50 -9.41 -4.45
CA SER A 88 -1.07 -10.66 -4.94
C SER A 88 -2.57 -10.55 -5.17
N LEU A 89 -3.30 -9.83 -4.31
CA LEU A 89 -4.73 -9.56 -4.53
C LEU A 89 -4.95 -8.73 -5.80
N ALA A 90 -4.11 -7.72 -6.05
CA ALA A 90 -4.16 -6.99 -7.33
C ALA A 90 -3.96 -7.91 -8.54
N GLN A 91 -3.08 -8.91 -8.45
CA GLN A 91 -2.92 -9.93 -9.50
C GLN A 91 -4.16 -10.83 -9.65
N VAL A 92 -4.82 -11.21 -8.56
CA VAL A 92 -6.10 -11.95 -8.65
C VAL A 92 -7.13 -11.17 -9.45
N TYR A 93 -7.25 -9.86 -9.23
CA TYR A 93 -8.16 -9.02 -10.01
C TYR A 93 -7.76 -8.93 -11.49
N THR A 94 -6.47 -9.03 -11.84
CA THR A 94 -6.06 -9.12 -13.25
C THR A 94 -6.51 -10.42 -13.92
N VAL A 95 -6.49 -11.55 -13.21
CA VAL A 95 -7.00 -12.84 -13.71
C VAL A 95 -8.51 -12.82 -13.84
N VAL A 96 -9.23 -12.25 -12.88
CA VAL A 96 -10.69 -12.06 -12.99
C VAL A 96 -11.02 -11.25 -14.23
N ARG A 97 -10.30 -10.14 -14.47
CA ARG A 97 -10.49 -9.33 -15.68
C ARG A 97 -10.16 -10.11 -16.95
N SER A 98 -9.09 -10.91 -16.99
CA SER A 98 -8.79 -11.71 -18.18
C SER A 98 -9.89 -12.74 -18.48
N LEU A 99 -10.48 -13.34 -17.44
CA LEU A 99 -11.60 -14.27 -17.58
C LEU A 99 -12.90 -13.55 -18.00
N GLU A 100 -13.12 -12.32 -17.53
CA GLU A 100 -14.23 -11.46 -17.99
C GLU A 100 -14.06 -11.07 -19.46
N ASP A 101 -12.84 -10.72 -19.89
CA ASP A 101 -12.51 -10.41 -21.28
C ASP A 101 -12.69 -11.65 -22.18
N GLU A 102 -12.28 -12.85 -21.73
CA GLU A 102 -12.52 -14.12 -22.43
C GLU A 102 -14.03 -14.44 -22.54
N ALA A 103 -14.79 -14.20 -21.46
CA ALA A 103 -16.24 -14.40 -21.45
C ALA A 103 -16.97 -13.37 -22.35
N ALA A 104 -16.49 -12.13 -22.41
CA ALA A 104 -17.00 -11.10 -23.30
C ALA A 104 -16.68 -11.42 -24.78
N ALA A 105 -15.49 -11.94 -25.07
CA ALA A 105 -15.10 -12.40 -26.41
C ALA A 105 -15.97 -13.57 -26.91
N ALA A 106 -16.52 -14.39 -26.02
CA ALA A 106 -17.50 -15.42 -26.36
C ALA A 106 -18.91 -14.87 -26.65
N GLY A 107 -19.18 -13.59 -26.32
CA GLY A 107 -20.47 -12.92 -26.45
C GLY A 107 -20.50 -11.83 -27.53
N ARG A 108 -20.83 -12.23 -28.78
CA ARG A 108 -21.12 -11.40 -29.98
C ARG A 108 -19.97 -10.52 -30.53
N PRO A 109 -19.79 -10.50 -31.87
CA PRO A 109 -18.76 -9.69 -32.50
C PRO A 109 -19.26 -8.25 -32.70
N GLU A 110 -18.97 -7.37 -31.76
CA GLU A 110 -18.79 -5.94 -32.05
C GLU A 110 -17.28 -5.66 -32.09
N GLU A 111 -16.89 -4.89 -33.11
CA GLU A 111 -15.54 -4.74 -33.63
C GLU A 111 -14.47 -4.46 -32.54
N PRO A 112 -13.33 -5.18 -32.54
CA PRO A 112 -12.27 -4.95 -31.56
C PRO A 112 -11.55 -3.63 -31.85
N PRO A 113 -11.39 -2.70 -30.88
CA PRO A 113 -10.45 -1.61 -31.05
C PRO A 113 -9.04 -2.16 -30.97
N GLN A 114 -8.27 -1.86 -32.00
CA GLN A 114 -6.86 -2.15 -32.16
C GLN A 114 -6.04 -1.46 -31.05
N ASP A 115 -5.56 -2.23 -30.07
CA ASP A 115 -4.18 -2.19 -29.57
C ASP A 115 -4.05 -3.00 -28.28
N SER A 116 -3.18 -4.02 -28.30
CA SER A 116 -2.62 -4.69 -27.13
C SER A 116 -1.67 -3.76 -26.35
N ARG A 117 -2.10 -2.54 -26.05
CA ARG A 117 -1.31 -1.58 -25.28
C ARG A 117 -1.49 -1.88 -23.80
N LEU A 118 -0.43 -2.44 -23.21
CA LEU A 118 -0.14 -2.53 -21.77
C LEU A 118 -0.38 -1.18 -21.02
N VAL A 119 -0.41 -0.08 -21.77
CA VAL A 119 -0.69 1.28 -21.31
C VAL A 119 -1.72 1.95 -22.22
N GLU A 120 -2.95 2.08 -21.71
CA GLU A 120 -4.03 2.85 -22.31
C GLU A 120 -3.68 4.34 -22.20
N ARG A 121 -3.69 5.06 -23.33
CA ARG A 121 -3.56 6.52 -23.32
C ARG A 121 -4.93 7.14 -23.50
N ILE A 122 -5.38 7.85 -22.48
CA ILE A 122 -6.63 8.59 -22.52
C ILE A 122 -6.35 10.00 -22.96
N THR A 123 -7.02 10.43 -24.02
CA THR A 123 -6.93 11.78 -24.57
C THR A 123 -8.27 12.49 -24.42
N GLY A 124 -8.21 13.77 -24.02
CA GLY A 124 -9.38 14.61 -23.90
C GLY A 124 -10.00 14.62 -22.49
N PRO A 125 -10.48 15.79 -22.02
CA PRO A 125 -11.02 15.95 -20.66
C PRO A 125 -12.23 15.06 -20.35
N SER A 126 -13.13 14.86 -21.32
CA SER A 126 -14.35 14.07 -21.13
C SER A 126 -14.06 12.58 -20.93
N ALA A 127 -13.15 12.02 -21.74
CA ALA A 127 -12.74 10.63 -21.61
C ALA A 127 -11.98 10.38 -20.31
N LEU A 128 -11.07 11.30 -19.94
CA LEU A 128 -10.35 11.24 -18.66
C LEU A 128 -11.32 11.26 -17.48
N ARG A 129 -12.30 12.16 -17.51
CA ARG A 129 -13.33 12.24 -16.48
C ARG A 129 -14.13 10.94 -16.37
N ALA A 130 -14.65 10.44 -17.49
CA ALA A 130 -15.43 9.20 -17.51
C ALA A 130 -14.61 8.02 -16.95
N ARG A 131 -13.32 7.94 -17.28
CA ARG A 131 -12.43 6.91 -16.73
C ARG A 131 -12.22 7.07 -15.23
N VAL A 132 -11.94 8.27 -14.74
CA VAL A 132 -11.77 8.53 -13.30
C VAL A 132 -13.04 8.17 -12.53
N GLU A 133 -14.21 8.52 -13.06
CA GLU A 133 -15.51 8.15 -12.47
C GLU A 133 -15.71 6.63 -12.45
N ALA A 134 -15.37 5.93 -13.55
CA ALA A 134 -15.46 4.47 -13.63
C ALA A 134 -14.52 3.78 -12.63
N LEU A 135 -13.26 4.23 -12.53
CA LEU A 135 -12.29 3.70 -11.58
C LEU A 135 -12.71 3.92 -10.14
N ALA A 136 -13.18 5.14 -9.82
CA ALA A 136 -13.70 5.44 -8.50
C ALA A 136 -14.91 4.54 -8.17
N LEU A 137 -15.78 4.25 -9.13
CA LEU A 137 -16.92 3.35 -8.93
C LEU A 137 -16.49 1.88 -8.76
N SER A 138 -15.47 1.42 -9.48
CA SER A 138 -14.99 0.03 -9.43
C SER A 138 -14.05 -0.25 -8.25
N THR A 139 -13.45 0.77 -7.64
CA THR A 139 -12.58 0.65 -6.46
C THR A 139 -13.31 -0.03 -5.29
N ARG A 140 -12.62 -0.94 -4.59
CA ARG A 140 -13.19 -1.73 -3.47
C ARG A 140 -12.42 -1.61 -2.16
N SER A 141 -11.11 -1.44 -2.18
CA SER A 141 -10.27 -1.53 -0.98
C SER A 141 -9.55 -0.22 -0.68
N GLU A 142 -8.85 0.35 -1.66
CA GLU A 142 -7.98 1.50 -1.44
C GLU A 142 -7.84 2.39 -2.67
N VAL A 143 -7.76 3.70 -2.45
CA VAL A 143 -7.25 4.68 -3.41
C VAL A 143 -6.09 5.46 -2.80
N LEU A 144 -4.98 5.45 -3.55
CA LEU A 144 -3.83 6.31 -3.34
C LEU A 144 -3.92 7.43 -4.38
N ALA A 145 -3.94 8.69 -3.97
CA ALA A 145 -3.88 9.80 -4.92
C ALA A 145 -2.94 10.88 -4.43
N GLY A 146 -2.05 11.34 -5.29
CA GLY A 146 -1.05 12.36 -4.97
C GLY A 146 -0.93 13.42 -6.05
N GLY A 147 -0.40 14.58 -5.67
CA GLY A 147 0.03 15.62 -6.59
C GLY A 147 -1.10 16.35 -7.31
N LEU A 148 -2.25 16.56 -6.64
CA LEU A 148 -3.34 17.37 -7.21
C LEU A 148 -2.79 18.76 -7.64
N CYS A 149 -2.88 19.02 -8.96
CA CYS A 149 -2.55 20.19 -9.79
C CYS A 149 -1.69 21.34 -9.22
N GLU A 150 -0.83 21.91 -10.07
CA GLU A 150 -0.11 23.18 -9.86
C GLU A 150 -0.99 24.31 -9.32
N GLU A 151 -2.19 24.44 -9.86
CA GLU A 151 -3.22 25.38 -9.43
C GLU A 151 -4.47 24.62 -8.98
N VAL A 152 -5.20 25.19 -8.03
CA VAL A 152 -6.48 24.64 -7.59
C VAL A 152 -7.48 24.78 -8.74
N ASP A 153 -7.67 23.72 -9.53
CA ASP A 153 -8.69 23.70 -10.60
C ASP A 153 -10.06 23.35 -9.97
N PRO A 154 -11.03 24.28 -9.98
CA PRO A 154 -12.37 24.03 -9.43
C PRO A 154 -13.09 22.85 -10.12
N ARG A 155 -12.77 22.54 -11.38
CA ARG A 155 -13.34 21.40 -12.11
C ARG A 155 -12.85 20.09 -11.51
N VAL A 156 -11.57 20.03 -11.12
CA VAL A 156 -10.99 18.86 -10.45
C VAL A 156 -11.62 18.69 -9.08
N LEU A 157 -11.70 19.74 -8.26
CA LEU A 157 -12.33 19.66 -6.94
C LEU A 157 -13.81 19.25 -7.01
N ARG A 158 -14.56 19.74 -7.99
CA ARG A 158 -15.96 19.35 -8.22
C ARG A 158 -16.13 17.88 -8.60
N LEU A 159 -15.12 17.31 -9.28
CA LEU A 159 -15.11 15.90 -9.66
C LEU A 159 -14.69 15.02 -8.48
N THR A 160 -13.60 15.37 -7.80
CA THR A 160 -12.96 14.49 -6.81
C THR A 160 -13.71 14.44 -5.48
N LEU A 161 -14.35 15.52 -5.05
CA LEU A 161 -15.08 15.55 -3.77
C LEU A 161 -16.20 14.49 -3.70
N PRO A 162 -17.18 14.47 -4.63
CA PRO A 162 -18.27 13.49 -4.56
C PRO A 162 -17.78 12.06 -4.77
N LEU A 163 -16.71 11.84 -5.53
CA LEU A 163 -16.11 10.51 -5.72
C LEU A 163 -15.43 10.04 -4.42
N GLY A 164 -14.62 10.89 -3.80
CA GLY A 164 -13.97 10.62 -2.52
C GLY A 164 -14.97 10.26 -1.43
N LEU A 165 -16.02 11.08 -1.26
CA LEU A 165 -17.07 10.83 -0.26
C LEU A 165 -17.82 9.52 -0.52
N ARG A 166 -18.10 9.16 -1.78
CA ARG A 166 -18.72 7.87 -2.12
C ARG A 166 -17.80 6.68 -1.87
N MET A 167 -16.49 6.82 -2.08
CA MET A 167 -15.52 5.79 -1.75
C MET A 167 -15.46 5.56 -0.24
N LEU A 168 -15.32 6.63 0.54
CA LEU A 168 -15.30 6.59 2.00
C LEU A 168 -16.59 5.98 2.57
N ALA A 169 -17.76 6.36 2.05
CA ALA A 169 -19.05 5.79 2.47
C ALA A 169 -19.16 4.28 2.20
N ARG A 170 -18.40 3.73 1.24
CA ARG A 170 -18.33 2.29 0.94
C ARG A 170 -17.25 1.57 1.76
N GLY A 171 -16.53 2.27 2.65
CA GLY A 171 -15.44 1.70 3.45
C GLY A 171 -14.11 1.59 2.72
N VAL A 172 -13.96 2.22 1.55
CA VAL A 172 -12.69 2.28 0.82
C VAL A 172 -11.71 3.18 1.59
N THR A 173 -10.48 2.73 1.76
CA THR A 173 -9.41 3.55 2.33
C THR A 173 -8.98 4.60 1.31
N VAL A 174 -9.03 5.89 1.68
CA VAL A 174 -8.61 6.99 0.79
C VAL A 174 -7.42 7.70 1.40
N ARG A 175 -6.29 7.68 0.69
CA ARG A 175 -5.04 8.36 1.08
C ARG A 175 -4.69 9.42 0.05
N LEU A 176 -4.61 10.66 0.53
CA LEU A 176 -4.39 11.84 -0.31
C LEU A 176 -3.09 12.53 0.05
N LEU A 177 -2.22 12.70 -0.93
CA LEU A 177 -1.05 13.57 -0.85
C LEU A 177 -1.33 14.88 -1.57
N VAL A 178 -1.27 15.97 -0.82
CA VAL A 178 -1.52 17.33 -1.33
C VAL A 178 -0.28 18.20 -1.20
N ARG A 179 -0.13 19.17 -2.09
CA ARG A 179 1.00 20.10 -2.03
C ARG A 179 0.73 21.19 -1.01
N GLN A 180 1.78 21.65 -0.33
CA GLN A 180 1.67 22.74 0.64
C GLN A 180 1.08 24.02 0.02
N SER A 181 1.35 24.30 -1.26
CA SER A 181 0.79 25.43 -1.99
C SER A 181 -0.75 25.42 -2.05
N MET A 182 -1.39 24.24 -2.05
CA MET A 182 -2.85 24.13 -2.06
C MET A 182 -3.47 24.65 -0.76
N LEU A 183 -2.71 24.70 0.33
CA LEU A 183 -3.21 25.18 1.62
C LEU A 183 -3.41 26.70 1.66
N ALA A 184 -2.87 27.43 0.67
CA ALA A 184 -3.11 28.87 0.53
C ALA A 184 -4.52 29.19 0.00
N ASP A 185 -5.22 28.22 -0.60
CA ASP A 185 -6.57 28.40 -1.14
C ASP A 185 -7.64 27.89 -0.14
N PRO A 186 -8.50 28.78 0.39
CA PRO A 186 -9.57 28.41 1.32
C PRO A 186 -10.55 27.36 0.77
N VAL A 187 -10.79 27.33 -0.55
CA VAL A 187 -11.69 26.37 -1.21
C VAL A 187 -11.06 24.98 -1.21
N ALA A 188 -9.77 24.88 -1.50
CA ALA A 188 -9.03 23.62 -1.41
C ALA A 188 -8.96 23.11 0.03
N VAL A 189 -8.68 23.98 1.00
CA VAL A 189 -8.66 23.61 2.43
C VAL A 189 -10.03 23.10 2.89
N ALA A 190 -11.12 23.77 2.52
CA ALA A 190 -12.48 23.33 2.85
C ALA A 190 -12.82 21.96 2.23
N HIS A 191 -12.37 21.73 0.98
CA HIS A 191 -12.51 20.45 0.30
C HIS A 191 -11.77 19.33 1.04
N LEU A 192 -10.51 19.55 1.42
CA LEU A 192 -9.67 18.58 2.11
C LEU A 192 -10.21 18.26 3.51
N ARG A 193 -10.64 19.28 4.27
CA ARG A 193 -11.31 19.08 5.56
C ARG A 193 -12.54 18.18 5.43
N ARG A 194 -13.38 18.42 4.44
CA ARG A 194 -14.58 17.60 4.23
C ARG A 194 -14.27 16.13 3.92
N LEU A 195 -13.18 15.86 3.21
CA LEU A 195 -12.71 14.48 2.97
C LEU A 195 -12.12 13.86 4.24
N ALA A 196 -11.31 14.63 4.99
CA ALA A 196 -10.73 14.19 6.25
C ALA A 196 -11.81 13.87 7.29
N ASP A 197 -12.82 14.72 7.44
CA ASP A 197 -13.99 14.52 8.32
C ASP A 197 -14.78 13.25 7.95
N ALA A 198 -14.76 12.86 6.67
CA ALA A 198 -15.37 11.63 6.18
C ALA A 198 -14.46 10.39 6.29
N GLY A 199 -13.25 10.54 6.86
CA GLY A 199 -12.31 9.45 7.13
C GLY A 199 -11.16 9.30 6.13
N ALA A 200 -10.97 10.23 5.20
CA ALA A 200 -9.78 10.22 4.36
C ALA A 200 -8.53 10.56 5.17
N ARG A 201 -7.41 9.91 4.85
CA ARG A 201 -6.11 10.27 5.38
C ARG A 201 -5.48 11.26 4.43
N VAL A 202 -5.15 12.46 4.92
CA VAL A 202 -4.61 13.53 4.09
C VAL A 202 -3.25 13.93 4.64
N ARG A 203 -2.23 13.94 3.78
CA ARG A 203 -0.88 14.37 4.13
C ARG A 203 -0.36 15.42 3.16
N VAL A 204 0.50 16.28 3.66
CA VAL A 204 1.03 17.46 2.96
C VAL A 204 2.48 17.25 2.56
N LEU A 205 2.77 17.45 1.28
CA LEU A 205 4.09 17.39 0.66
C LEU A 205 4.66 18.79 0.42
N SER A 206 5.96 18.93 0.61
CA SER A 206 6.67 20.20 0.41
C SER A 206 6.95 20.53 -1.07
N SER A 207 7.10 19.54 -1.96
CA SER A 207 7.64 19.80 -3.31
C SER A 207 7.32 18.75 -4.41
N SER A 208 6.21 17.99 -4.33
CA SER A 208 5.97 16.94 -5.33
C SER A 208 5.39 17.46 -6.64
N ASP A 209 6.01 17.06 -7.76
CA ASP A 209 5.62 17.41 -9.14
C ASP A 209 5.05 16.23 -9.92
N SER A 210 4.52 15.20 -9.24
CA SER A 210 4.07 13.96 -9.91
C SER A 210 2.66 13.59 -9.50
N PRO A 211 1.61 14.20 -10.11
CA PRO A 211 0.25 13.72 -10.00
C PRO A 211 0.16 12.24 -10.34
N MET A 212 -0.48 11.47 -9.46
CA MET A 212 -0.70 10.05 -9.67
C MET A 212 -1.95 9.60 -8.92
N ALA A 213 -2.59 8.54 -9.41
CA ALA A 213 -3.59 7.80 -8.65
C ALA A 213 -3.43 6.30 -8.85
N VAL A 214 -3.68 5.52 -7.80
CA VAL A 214 -3.73 4.06 -7.84
C VAL A 214 -5.01 3.60 -7.18
N CYS A 215 -5.74 2.71 -7.84
CA CYS A 215 -6.95 2.07 -7.34
C CYS A 215 -6.67 0.58 -7.06
N ASP A 216 -7.03 0.12 -5.86
CA ASP A 216 -6.93 -1.27 -5.37
C ASP A 216 -5.54 -1.93 -5.58
N GLY A 217 -4.48 -1.13 -5.72
CA GLY A 217 -3.14 -1.61 -6.04
C GLY A 217 -3.00 -2.30 -7.41
N GLY A 218 -4.04 -2.25 -8.25
CA GLY A 218 -4.11 -2.99 -9.53
C GLY A 218 -4.31 -2.11 -10.76
N THR A 219 -4.56 -0.81 -10.59
CA THR A 219 -4.64 0.13 -11.72
C THR A 219 -4.04 1.47 -11.34
N ALA A 220 -3.06 1.91 -12.11
CA ALA A 220 -2.41 3.20 -11.96
C ALA A 220 -2.86 4.16 -13.06
N LEU A 221 -3.08 5.41 -12.68
CA LEU A 221 -3.39 6.55 -13.54
C LEU A 221 -2.29 7.60 -13.32
N VAL A 222 -1.60 7.97 -14.39
CA VAL A 222 -0.53 8.98 -14.35
C VAL A 222 -0.76 9.95 -15.51
N PRO A 223 -0.74 11.27 -15.31
CA PRO A 223 -0.92 12.22 -16.40
C PRO A 223 0.15 12.07 -17.48
N VAL A 224 -0.23 12.36 -18.72
CA VAL A 224 0.71 12.39 -19.85
C VAL A 224 1.75 13.49 -19.63
N GLU A 225 1.31 14.62 -19.09
CA GLU A 225 2.14 15.76 -18.72
C GLU A 225 1.82 16.14 -17.27
N PRO A 226 2.76 16.00 -16.33
CA PRO A 226 2.54 16.31 -14.91
C PRO A 226 2.05 17.73 -14.63
N SER A 227 2.50 18.69 -15.45
CA SER A 227 2.14 20.11 -15.36
C SER A 227 0.80 20.45 -16.03
N ASP A 228 0.28 19.58 -16.91
CA ASP A 228 -0.91 19.85 -17.71
C ASP A 228 -1.83 18.63 -17.83
N LEU A 229 -2.80 18.53 -16.91
CA LEU A 229 -3.79 17.45 -16.91
C LEU A 229 -4.70 17.45 -18.16
N THR A 230 -4.74 18.53 -18.95
CA THR A 230 -5.55 18.58 -20.18
C THR A 230 -4.97 17.69 -21.28
N LYS A 231 -3.67 17.34 -21.19
CA LYS A 231 -3.00 16.40 -22.12
C LYS A 231 -3.47 14.96 -21.95
N GLY A 232 -4.26 14.69 -20.91
CA GLY A 232 -4.81 13.37 -20.62
C GLY A 232 -3.93 12.57 -19.67
N ALA A 233 -4.16 11.27 -19.61
CA ALA A 233 -3.46 10.37 -18.70
C ALA A 233 -3.20 9.00 -19.32
N PHE A 234 -2.15 8.37 -18.84
CA PHE A 234 -1.89 6.96 -19.03
C PHE A 234 -2.59 6.15 -17.93
N VAL A 235 -3.32 5.11 -18.34
CA VAL A 235 -3.85 4.08 -17.46
C VAL A 235 -3.13 2.80 -17.74
N THR A 236 -2.65 2.15 -16.69
CA THR A 236 -2.05 0.83 -16.81
C THR A 236 -2.49 -0.04 -15.65
N ALA A 237 -2.62 -1.33 -15.95
CA ALA A 237 -2.83 -2.36 -14.96
C ALA A 237 -1.67 -3.37 -14.94
N GLU A 238 -0.53 -3.03 -15.55
CA GLU A 238 0.66 -3.88 -15.55
C GLU A 238 1.29 -3.92 -14.16
N PRO A 239 1.47 -5.10 -13.54
CA PRO A 239 1.93 -5.22 -12.16
C PRO A 239 3.25 -4.49 -11.87
N GLY A 240 4.21 -4.54 -12.79
CA GLY A 240 5.51 -3.86 -12.66
C GLY A 240 5.38 -2.33 -12.67
N MET A 241 4.50 -1.79 -13.52
CA MET A 241 4.26 -0.35 -13.57
C MET A 241 3.45 0.13 -12.36
N VAL A 242 2.38 -0.59 -12.01
CA VAL A 242 1.55 -0.25 -10.85
C VAL A 242 2.36 -0.30 -9.57
N SER A 243 3.18 -1.34 -9.36
CA SER A 243 4.06 -1.42 -8.19
C SER A 243 5.09 -0.29 -8.13
N THR A 244 5.59 0.18 -9.27
CA THR A 244 6.50 1.35 -9.33
C THR A 244 5.79 2.62 -8.84
N VAL A 245 4.56 2.86 -9.28
CA VAL A 245 3.76 4.02 -8.86
C VAL A 245 3.37 3.93 -7.38
N VAL A 246 2.95 2.75 -6.90
CA VAL A 246 2.67 2.51 -5.47
C VAL A 246 3.91 2.78 -4.63
N ASN A 247 5.06 2.21 -4.99
CA ASN A 247 6.30 2.43 -4.26
C ASN A 247 6.72 3.92 -4.25
N HIS A 248 6.46 4.64 -5.33
CA HIS A 248 6.70 6.08 -5.38
C HIS A 248 5.77 6.84 -4.42
N PHE A 249 4.48 6.51 -4.42
CA PHE A 249 3.50 7.07 -3.50
C PHE A 249 3.88 6.81 -2.04
N GLU A 250 4.25 5.58 -1.69
CA GLU A 250 4.58 5.21 -0.31
C GLU A 250 5.80 5.96 0.23
N ARG A 251 6.83 6.16 -0.59
CA ARG A 251 7.97 7.01 -0.21
C ARG A 251 7.54 8.43 0.10
N LEU A 252 6.77 9.04 -0.80
CA LEU A 252 6.23 10.38 -0.59
C LEU A 252 5.34 10.44 0.65
N TRP A 253 4.54 9.40 0.89
CA TRP A 253 3.65 9.33 2.05
C TRP A 253 4.40 9.29 3.38
N ALA A 254 5.51 8.55 3.45
CA ALA A 254 6.36 8.47 4.63
C ALA A 254 7.01 9.82 4.96
N ASP A 255 7.42 10.57 3.93
CA ASP A 255 8.08 11.88 4.06
C ASP A 255 7.10 13.04 4.30
N ALA A 256 5.79 12.82 4.09
CA ALA A 256 4.76 13.84 4.21
C ALA A 256 4.28 14.03 5.65
N ARG A 257 3.90 15.27 6.00
CA ARG A 257 3.29 15.61 7.30
C ARG A 257 1.78 15.42 7.28
N GLU A 258 1.17 15.17 8.44
CA GLU A 258 -0.29 15.10 8.55
C GLU A 258 -0.95 16.45 8.24
N PHE A 259 -2.14 16.42 7.63
CA PHE A 259 -2.94 17.60 7.39
C PHE A 259 -3.68 18.01 8.66
N GLY A 260 -3.49 19.27 9.10
CA GLY A 260 -4.09 19.78 10.34
C GLY A 260 -3.13 19.81 11.53
N ASP A 261 -1.94 19.22 11.39
CA ASP A 261 -0.82 19.48 12.28
C ASP A 261 -0.17 20.82 11.88
N ASP A 262 -0.49 21.87 12.65
CA ASP A 262 0.25 23.14 12.71
C ASP A 262 1.07 23.18 14.02
#